data_AF-A0A2W5UZE9-F1
#
_entry.id   AF-A0A2W5UZE9-F1
#
_cell.length_a   1.000
_cell.length_b   1.000
_cell.length_c   1.000
_cell.angle_alpha   90.00
_cell.angle_beta   90.00
_cell.angle_gamma   90.00
#
_symmetry.space_group_name_H-M   'P 1'
#
loop_
_entity.id
_entity.type
_entity.pdbx_description
1 polymer ?
#
loop_
_entity_poly.entity_id
_entity_poly.type
_entity_poly.pdbx_seq_one_letter_code
_entity_poly.pdbx_strand_id
1 'polypeptide(L)'
;HDFVTLLIGVNNQYRGRDVAEYRTQFATLLWRATGFARNRPDRVLVLSIPDWGVTPFAAQSDRDVAQIARELDAYNLAAREVCAQRGVAFVDITAVSRARGAETVMLADDGLHPSAAMYTEWTRLAFPVAHHLLAGA
;
A
#
# COMPACT_ATOMS: atom_id res chain seq x y z
N HIS A 1 -14.12 13.46 8.47
CA HIS A 1 -13.27 13.82 7.31
C HIS A 1 -14.08 13.58 6.05
N ASP A 2 -13.76 14.27 4.95
CA ASP A 2 -14.50 14.11 3.70
C ASP A 2 -13.78 13.19 2.69
N PHE A 3 -12.53 12.78 3.01
CA PHE A 3 -11.73 11.83 2.23
C PHE A 3 -10.71 11.14 3.16
N VAL A 4 -10.50 9.83 3.01
CA VAL A 4 -9.58 9.04 3.83
C VAL A 4 -8.70 8.17 2.94
N THR A 5 -7.39 8.17 3.19
CA THR A 5 -6.44 7.29 2.51
C THR A 5 -5.87 6.25 3.46
N LEU A 6 -5.64 5.01 3.00
CA LEU A 6 -4.94 3.98 3.74
C LEU A 6 -3.76 3.43 2.92
N LEU A 7 -2.60 3.32 3.55
CA LEU A 7 -1.46 2.54 3.09
C LEU A 7 -0.93 1.82 4.35
N ILE A 8 -1.23 0.53 4.48
CA ILE A 8 -1.02 -0.20 5.74
C ILE A 8 -0.79 -1.69 5.48
N GLY A 9 0.08 -2.30 6.29
CA GLY A 9 0.31 -3.75 6.30
C GLY A 9 1.77 -4.17 6.18
N VAL A 10 2.68 -3.30 5.73
CA VAL A 10 4.11 -3.66 5.59
C VAL A 10 4.71 -4.15 6.91
N ASN A 11 4.33 -3.54 8.04
CA ASN A 11 4.79 -3.96 9.36
C ASN A 11 4.22 -5.32 9.82
N ASN A 12 3.03 -5.70 9.35
CA ASN A 12 2.47 -7.03 9.60
C ASN A 12 3.32 -8.08 8.86
N GLN A 13 3.58 -7.86 7.57
CA GLN A 13 4.42 -8.74 6.75
C GLN A 13 5.85 -8.80 7.31
N TYR A 14 6.47 -7.65 7.62
CA TYR A 14 7.82 -7.60 8.18
C TYR A 14 7.94 -8.41 9.47
N ARG A 15 6.90 -8.40 10.32
CA ARG A 15 6.84 -9.18 11.57
C ARG A 15 6.40 -10.64 11.39
N GLY A 16 6.22 -11.11 10.15
CA GLY A 16 5.82 -12.49 9.85
C GLY A 16 4.40 -12.83 10.31
N ARG A 17 3.49 -11.85 10.34
CA ARG A 17 2.09 -12.10 10.67
C ARG A 17 1.38 -12.80 9.52
N ASP A 18 0.36 -13.58 9.87
CA ASP A 18 -0.43 -14.33 8.90
C ASP A 18 -1.31 -13.40 8.02
N VAL A 19 -1.49 -13.77 6.75
CA VAL A 19 -2.28 -12.99 5.78
C VAL A 19 -3.77 -12.98 6.14
N ALA A 20 -4.30 -14.07 6.70
CA ALA A 20 -5.70 -14.12 7.12
C ALA A 20 -5.95 -13.28 8.39
N GLU A 21 -4.97 -13.25 9.31
CA GLU A 21 -4.99 -12.30 10.43
C GLU A 21 -5.01 -10.85 9.90
N TYR A 22 -4.09 -10.51 8.99
CA TYR A 22 -4.06 -9.20 8.34
C TYR A 22 -5.38 -8.87 7.65
N ARG A 23 -5.95 -9.79 6.86
CA ARG A 23 -7.22 -9.58 6.14
C ARG A 23 -8.34 -9.16 7.09
N THR A 24 -8.45 -9.83 8.24
CA THR A 24 -9.47 -9.56 9.25
C THR A 24 -9.26 -8.17 9.89
N GLN A 25 -8.02 -7.86 10.25
CA GLN A 25 -7.66 -6.57 10.85
C GLN A 25 -7.82 -5.41 9.85
N PHE A 26 -7.40 -5.62 8.60
CA PHE A 26 -7.53 -4.67 7.52
C PHE A 26 -9.01 -4.39 7.20
N ALA A 27 -9.86 -5.42 7.13
CA ALA A 27 -11.30 -5.23 6.93
C ALA A 27 -11.95 -4.40 8.05
N THR A 28 -11.52 -4.62 9.30
CA THR A 28 -11.97 -3.83 10.46
C THR A 28 -11.50 -2.38 10.36
N LEU A 29 -10.25 -2.16 9.99
CA LEU A 29 -9.68 -0.83 9.80
C LEU A 29 -10.37 -0.09 8.65
N LEU A 30 -10.62 -0.77 7.53
CA LEU A 30 -11.29 -0.20 6.37
C LEU A 30 -12.72 0.23 6.72
N TRP A 31 -13.45 -0.59 7.48
CA TRP A 31 -14.78 -0.21 7.98
C TRP A 31 -14.73 1.07 8.83
N ARG A 32 -13.75 1.21 9.74
CA ARG A 32 -13.56 2.45 10.52
C ARG A 32 -13.21 3.64 9.64
N ALA A 33 -12.32 3.45 8.65
CA ALA A 33 -11.94 4.48 7.69
C ALA A 33 -13.14 5.00 6.90
N THR A 34 -14.02 4.10 6.44
CA THR A 34 -15.28 4.47 5.80
C THR A 34 -16.20 5.26 6.73
N GLY A 35 -16.25 4.90 8.03
CA GLY A 35 -16.96 5.69 9.05
C GLY A 35 -16.41 7.12 9.16
N PHE A 36 -15.10 7.31 9.16
CA PHE A 36 -14.48 8.64 9.16
C PHE A 36 -14.75 9.45 7.89
N ALA A 37 -15.03 8.76 6.78
CA ALA A 37 -15.47 9.32 5.50
C ALA A 37 -17.00 9.48 5.42
N ARG A 38 -17.71 9.62 6.55
CA ARG A 38 -19.18 9.78 6.61
C ARG A 38 -19.95 8.63 5.95
N ASN A 39 -19.44 7.41 6.11
CA ASN A 39 -19.98 6.19 5.50
C ASN A 39 -19.98 6.19 3.96
N ARG A 40 -19.10 6.98 3.33
CA ARG A 40 -18.94 7.03 1.88
C ARG A 40 -17.71 6.22 1.43
N PRO A 41 -17.88 4.98 0.93
CA PRO A 41 -16.75 4.17 0.45
C PRO A 41 -16.07 4.79 -0.79
N ASP A 42 -16.81 5.56 -1.58
CA ASP A 42 -16.33 6.40 -2.68
C ASP A 42 -15.48 7.59 -2.20
N ARG A 43 -15.30 7.76 -0.89
CA ARG A 43 -14.38 8.73 -0.26
C ARG A 43 -13.22 8.08 0.47
N VAL A 44 -12.97 6.80 0.20
CA VAL A 44 -11.81 6.07 0.71
C VAL A 44 -10.93 5.62 -0.45
N LEU A 45 -9.62 5.78 -0.31
CA LEU A 45 -8.62 5.31 -1.26
C LEU A 45 -7.56 4.48 -0.53
N VAL A 46 -7.29 3.28 -1.04
CA VAL A 46 -6.24 2.41 -0.51
C VAL A 46 -5.10 2.30 -1.51
N LEU A 47 -3.87 2.39 -1.01
CA LEU A 47 -2.66 2.09 -1.78
C LEU A 47 -2.15 0.70 -1.41
N SER A 48 -1.67 -0.06 -2.39
CA SER A 48 -0.96 -1.32 -2.10
C SER A 48 0.32 -1.09 -1.30
N ILE A 49 0.79 -2.12 -0.61
CA ILE A 49 2.07 -2.12 0.08
C ILE A 49 3.18 -2.13 -0.98
N PRO A 50 4.16 -1.20 -0.93
CA PRO A 50 5.31 -1.23 -1.84
C PRO A 50 6.19 -2.45 -1.56
N ASP A 51 6.85 -2.94 -2.60
CA ASP A 51 7.80 -4.04 -2.50
C ASP A 51 9.14 -3.51 -1.96
N TRP A 52 9.38 -3.71 -0.67
CA TRP A 52 10.66 -3.34 -0.06
C TRP A 52 11.74 -4.40 -0.32
N GLY A 53 11.39 -5.58 -0.83
CA GLY A 53 12.32 -6.68 -1.14
C GLY A 53 13.32 -6.35 -2.24
N VAL A 54 13.04 -5.32 -3.05
CA VAL A 54 13.96 -4.83 -4.09
C VAL A 54 14.96 -3.77 -3.60
N THR A 55 14.89 -3.38 -2.32
CA THR A 55 15.75 -2.33 -1.77
C THR A 55 17.14 -2.86 -1.39
N PRO A 56 18.18 -2.00 -1.37
CA PRO A 56 19.48 -2.35 -0.80
C PRO A 56 19.41 -2.82 0.66
N PHE A 57 18.50 -2.26 1.45
CA PHE A 57 18.25 -2.73 2.81
C PHE A 57 17.83 -4.21 2.83
N ALA A 58 16.89 -4.61 1.97
CA ALA A 58 16.45 -6.00 1.91
C ALA A 58 17.58 -6.96 1.53
N ALA A 59 18.40 -6.57 0.55
CA ALA A 59 19.58 -7.34 0.14
C ALA A 59 20.61 -7.54 1.27
N GLN A 60 20.62 -6.66 2.28
CA GLN A 60 21.52 -6.70 3.44
C GLN A 60 20.86 -7.25 4.71
N SER A 61 19.60 -7.69 4.65
CA SER A 61 18.77 -8.03 5.82
C SER A 61 18.75 -9.53 6.20
N ASP A 62 19.54 -10.36 5.51
CA ASP A 62 19.51 -11.84 5.58
C ASP A 62 18.14 -12.49 5.27
N ARG A 63 17.17 -11.71 4.77
CA ARG A 63 15.84 -12.21 4.40
C ARG A 63 15.77 -12.68 2.95
N ASP A 64 14.95 -13.69 2.70
CA ASP A 64 14.61 -14.13 1.34
C ASP A 64 13.75 -13.07 0.64
N VAL A 65 14.37 -12.32 -0.28
CA VAL A 65 13.71 -11.29 -1.09
C VAL A 65 12.57 -11.85 -1.96
N ALA A 66 12.67 -13.10 -2.39
CA ALA A 66 11.60 -13.75 -3.13
C ALA A 66 10.42 -14.07 -2.20
N GLN A 67 10.70 -14.46 -0.94
CA GLN A 67 9.66 -14.62 0.07
C GLN A 67 8.97 -13.30 0.38
N ILE A 68 9.72 -12.21 0.54
CA ILE A 68 9.15 -10.86 0.73
C ILE A 68 8.19 -10.53 -0.41
N ALA A 69 8.60 -10.68 -1.67
CA ALA A 69 7.74 -10.40 -2.82
C ALA A 69 6.44 -11.24 -2.81
N ARG A 70 6.54 -12.55 -2.54
CA ARG A 70 5.37 -13.45 -2.46
C ARG A 70 4.41 -13.07 -1.34
N GLU A 71 4.94 -12.74 -0.16
CA GLU A 71 4.12 -12.33 0.98
C GLU A 71 3.42 -11.00 0.69
N LEU A 72 4.12 -10.03 0.13
CA LEU A 72 3.53 -8.75 -0.25
C LEU A 72 2.45 -8.90 -1.33
N ASP A 73 2.63 -9.80 -2.30
CA ASP A 73 1.57 -10.15 -3.26
C ASP A 73 0.32 -10.70 -2.55
N ALA A 74 0.49 -11.59 -1.58
CA ALA A 74 -0.63 -12.17 -0.82
C ALA A 74 -1.36 -11.12 0.04
N TYR A 75 -0.62 -10.25 0.73
CA TYR A 75 -1.17 -9.12 1.50
C TYR A 75 -1.94 -8.15 0.60
N ASN A 76 -1.35 -7.75 -0.53
CA ASN A 76 -1.97 -6.82 -1.47
C ASN A 76 -3.20 -7.42 -2.15
N LEU A 77 -3.18 -8.71 -2.47
CA LEU A 77 -4.36 -9.43 -2.96
C LEU A 77 -5.49 -9.40 -1.92
N ALA A 78 -5.20 -9.73 -0.66
CA ALA A 78 -6.19 -9.72 0.42
C ALA A 78 -6.79 -8.32 0.63
N ALA A 79 -5.96 -7.28 0.62
CA ALA A 79 -6.42 -5.89 0.74
C ALA A 79 -7.30 -5.48 -0.44
N ARG A 80 -6.89 -5.79 -1.67
CA ARG A 80 -7.63 -5.50 -2.91
C ARG A 80 -9.01 -6.17 -2.91
N GLU A 81 -9.09 -7.44 -2.54
CA GLU A 81 -10.38 -8.15 -2.43
C GLU A 81 -11.31 -7.51 -1.40
N VAL A 82 -10.79 -7.16 -0.22
CA VAL A 82 -11.55 -6.50 0.84
C VAL A 82 -12.06 -5.12 0.40
N CYS A 83 -11.27 -4.38 -0.37
CA CYS A 83 -11.67 -3.10 -0.96
C CYS A 83 -12.77 -3.28 -2.02
N ALA A 84 -12.60 -4.23 -2.93
CA ALA A 84 -13.57 -4.52 -3.99
C ALA A 84 -14.95 -4.91 -3.42
N GLN A 85 -14.98 -5.73 -2.37
CA GLN A 85 -16.21 -6.10 -1.66
C GLN A 85 -16.96 -4.92 -1.03
N ARG A 86 -16.28 -3.79 -0.80
CA ARG A 86 -16.81 -2.60 -0.11
C ARG A 86 -16.93 -1.38 -1.01
N GLY A 87 -16.64 -1.52 -2.32
CA GLY A 87 -16.67 -0.40 -3.26
C GLY A 87 -15.61 0.67 -2.98
N VAL A 88 -14.50 0.30 -2.34
CA VAL A 88 -13.39 1.22 -2.05
C VAL A 88 -12.35 1.13 -3.16
N ALA A 89 -11.82 2.28 -3.59
CA ALA A 89 -10.79 2.33 -4.62
C ALA A 89 -9.45 1.77 -4.09
N PHE A 90 -8.73 1.03 -4.94
CA PHE A 90 -7.43 0.46 -4.64
C PHE A 90 -6.45 0.81 -5.77
N VAL A 91 -5.33 1.45 -5.44
CA VAL A 91 -4.28 1.84 -6.40
C VAL A 91 -3.03 1.02 -6.14
N ASP A 92 -2.52 0.39 -7.19
CA ASP A 92 -1.29 -0.38 -7.08
C ASP A 92 -0.05 0.51 -7.24
N ILE A 93 0.76 0.61 -6.18
CA ILE A 93 2.09 1.22 -6.16
C ILE A 93 3.22 0.18 -6.08
N THR A 94 2.90 -1.12 -5.90
CA THR A 94 3.89 -2.21 -5.82
C THR A 94 4.70 -2.31 -7.09
N ALA A 95 4.06 -2.12 -8.24
CA ALA A 95 4.71 -2.19 -9.55
C ALA A 95 5.84 -1.15 -9.69
N VAL A 96 5.61 0.11 -9.27
CA VAL A 96 6.64 1.15 -9.38
C VAL A 96 7.77 0.94 -8.37
N SER A 97 7.48 0.43 -7.17
CA SER A 97 8.53 -0.01 -6.26
C SER A 97 9.37 -1.13 -6.87
N ARG A 98 8.77 -2.15 -7.51
CA ARG A 98 9.54 -3.24 -8.15
C ARG A 98 10.44 -2.75 -9.29
N ALA A 99 9.94 -1.80 -10.07
CA ALA A 99 10.68 -1.27 -11.21
C ALA A 99 11.85 -0.36 -10.80
N ARG A 100 11.69 0.42 -9.72
CA ARG A 100 12.59 1.55 -9.41
C ARG A 100 13.14 1.56 -7.99
N GLY A 101 12.71 0.63 -7.13
CA GLY A 101 13.00 0.62 -5.69
C GLY A 101 14.45 0.31 -5.33
N ALA A 102 15.29 -0.08 -6.28
CA ALA A 102 16.74 -0.22 -6.12
C ALA A 102 17.51 1.05 -6.54
N GLU A 103 16.87 2.02 -7.20
CA GLU A 103 17.52 3.26 -7.64
C GLU A 103 17.83 4.15 -6.42
N THR A 104 19.07 4.62 -6.27
CA THR A 104 19.47 5.50 -5.16
C THR A 104 18.60 6.75 -5.03
N VAL A 105 18.19 7.34 -6.17
CA VAL A 105 17.31 8.52 -6.18
C VAL A 105 15.92 8.23 -5.60
N MET A 106 15.50 6.96 -5.54
CA MET A 106 14.18 6.53 -5.06
C MET A 106 14.12 6.23 -3.58
N LEU A 107 15.25 6.26 -2.89
CA LEU A 107 15.36 5.89 -1.48
C LEU A 107 15.91 7.04 -0.64
N ALA A 108 15.51 7.07 0.62
CA ALA A 108 16.18 7.84 1.64
C ALA A 108 17.56 7.22 1.97
N ASP A 109 18.36 7.93 2.77
CA ASP A 109 19.73 7.53 3.09
C ASP A 109 19.84 6.17 3.80
N ASP A 110 18.76 5.68 4.41
CA ASP A 110 18.72 4.35 5.04
C ASP A 110 18.61 3.19 4.05
N GLY A 111 18.43 3.47 2.75
CA GLY A 111 18.33 2.46 1.71
C GLY A 111 17.07 1.58 1.81
N LEU A 112 16.06 2.01 2.58
CA LEU A 112 14.79 1.30 2.79
C LEU A 112 13.59 2.19 2.47
N HIS A 113 13.53 3.37 3.06
CA HIS A 113 12.35 4.21 2.97
C HIS A 113 12.30 4.94 1.62
N PRO A 114 11.09 5.18 1.06
CA PRO A 114 10.94 5.94 -0.17
C PRO A 114 11.46 7.36 -0.02
N SER A 115 12.18 7.86 -1.02
CA SER A 115 12.51 9.28 -1.14
C SER A 115 11.30 10.10 -1.62
N ALA A 116 11.46 11.42 -1.66
CA ALA A 116 10.50 12.31 -2.31
C ALA A 116 10.22 11.94 -3.78
N ALA A 117 11.20 11.38 -4.50
CA ALA A 117 11.02 10.95 -5.89
C ALA A 117 10.09 9.74 -6.00
N MET A 118 10.24 8.75 -5.12
CA MET A 118 9.36 7.59 -5.10
C MET A 118 7.95 7.97 -4.64
N TYR A 119 7.83 8.85 -3.63
CA TYR A 119 6.53 9.41 -3.25
C TYR A 119 5.86 10.18 -4.40
N THR A 120 6.63 10.86 -5.25
CA THR A 120 6.09 11.53 -6.45
C THR A 120 5.47 10.53 -7.42
N GLU A 121 6.11 9.37 -7.63
CA GLU A 121 5.52 8.31 -8.46
C GLU A 121 4.24 7.74 -7.85
N TRP A 122 4.22 7.53 -6.53
CA TRP A 122 3.01 7.06 -5.83
C TRP A 122 1.88 8.07 -5.96
N THR A 123 2.17 9.37 -5.79
CA THR A 123 1.21 10.45 -6.02
C THR A 123 0.73 10.47 -7.47
N ARG A 124 1.61 10.30 -8.46
CA ARG A 124 1.24 10.26 -9.88
C ARG A 124 0.22 9.14 -10.18
N LEU A 125 0.36 7.99 -9.53
CA LEU A 125 -0.57 6.86 -9.66
C LEU A 125 -1.89 7.10 -8.90
N ALA A 126 -1.80 7.63 -7.68
CA ALA A 126 -2.96 7.85 -6.82
C ALA A 126 -3.83 9.05 -7.23
N PHE A 127 -3.20 10.10 -7.76
CA PHE A 127 -3.83 11.39 -8.05
C PHE A 127 -5.06 11.29 -8.97
N PRO A 128 -5.03 10.65 -10.16
CA PRO A 128 -6.21 10.59 -11.02
C PRO A 128 -7.40 9.91 -10.34
N VAL A 129 -7.14 8.89 -9.52
CA VAL A 129 -8.19 8.19 -8.76
C VAL A 129 -8.72 9.09 -7.63
N ALA A 130 -7.83 9.66 -6.82
CA ALA A 130 -8.22 10.58 -5.75
C ALA A 130 -9.02 11.78 -6.29
N HIS A 131 -8.57 12.38 -7.39
CA HIS A 131 -9.24 13.48 -8.06
C HIS A 131 -10.65 13.06 -8.53
N HIS A 132 -10.81 11.89 -9.14
CA HIS A 132 -12.12 11.38 -9.54
C HIS A 132 -13.06 11.20 -8.35
N LEU A 133 -12.59 10.55 -7.28
CA LEU A 133 -13.35 10.34 -6.04
C LEU A 133 -13.77 11.66 -5.39
N LEU A 134 -12.92 12.70 -5.48
CA LEU A 134 -13.20 14.03 -4.93
C LEU A 134 -14.17 14.85 -5.80
N ALA A 135 -14.04 14.76 -7.12
CA ALA A 135 -14.85 15.50 -8.09
C ALA A 135 -16.27 14.94 -8.25
N GLY A 136 -16.48 13.64 -8.00
CA GLY A 136 -17.80 12.99 -8.05
C GLY A 136 -18.67 13.20 -6.82
N ALA A 137 -18.61 14.37 -6.16
CA ALA A 137 -19.54 14.75 -5.07
C ALA A 137 -20.77 15.46 -5.61
#